data_AF-A0A6S7D3P4-F1
#
_entry.id   AF-A0A6S7D3P4-F1
#
_cell.length_a   1.000
_cell.length_b   1.000
_cell.length_c   1.000
_cell.angle_alpha   90.00
_cell.angle_beta   90.00
_cell.angle_gamma   90.00
#
_symmetry.space_group_name_H-M   'P 1'
#
loop_
_entity.id
_entity.type
_entity.pdbx_description
1 polymer ?
#
loop_
_entity_poly.entity_id
_entity_poly.type
_entity_poly.pdbx_seq_one_letter_code
_entity_poly.pdbx_strand_id
1 'polypeptide(L)' 'MDWKSIIQDLCSLGLTQEQIAVEVGLKQPTIAGILSGAQKDMKWQNGERLRALHCRLAQQPNEGAHA' A
#
# COMPACT_ATOMS: atom_id res chain seq x y z
N MET A 1 8.39 10.85 -2.54
CA MET A 1 8.00 9.43 -2.67
C MET A 1 6.51 9.40 -2.87
N ASP A 2 6.04 8.80 -3.95
CA ASP A 2 4.62 8.75 -4.28
C ASP A 2 3.94 7.58 -3.56
N TRP A 3 3.62 7.78 -2.29
CA TRP A 3 2.92 6.79 -1.45
C TRP A 3 1.61 6.33 -2.07
N LYS A 4 0.92 7.25 -2.77
CA LYS A 4 -0.29 6.96 -3.54
C LYS A 4 -0.05 5.87 -4.58
N SER A 5 1.02 5.95 -5.35
CA SER A 5 1.35 4.96 -6.38
C SER A 5 1.61 3.59 -5.76
N ILE A 6 2.32 3.54 -4.62
CA ILE A 6 2.58 2.28 -3.90
C ILE A 6 1.26 1.64 -3.41
N ILE A 7 0.35 2.44 -2.84
CA ILE A 7 -0.96 1.94 -2.38
C ILE A 7 -1.80 1.45 -3.57
N GLN A 8 -1.75 2.16 -4.70
CA GLN A 8 -2.45 1.74 -5.93
C GLN A 8 -1.91 0.44 -6.50
N ASP A 9 -0.59 0.24 -6.48
CA ASP A 9 0.03 -1.02 -6.89
C ASP A 9 -0.39 -2.18 -5.99
N LEU A 10 -0.30 -2.00 -4.67
CA LEU A 10 -0.81 -2.96 -3.68
C LEU A 10 -2.29 -3.31 -3.89
N CYS A 11 -3.12 -2.32 -4.25
CA CYS A 11 -4.53 -2.54 -4.59
C CYS A 11 -4.68 -3.34 -5.88
N SER A 12 -3.81 -3.11 -6.88
CA SER A 12 -3.77 -3.86 -8.14
C SER A 12 -3.31 -5.31 -7.93
N LEU A 13 -2.52 -5.57 -6.89
CA LEU A 13 -2.15 -6.91 -6.42
C LEU A 13 -3.28 -7.61 -5.63
N GLY A 14 -4.44 -6.96 -5.47
CA GLY A 14 -5.63 -7.55 -4.84
C GLY A 14 -5.81 -7.21 -3.36
N LEU A 15 -4.96 -6.36 -2.77
CA LEU A 15 -5.13 -5.95 -1.38
C LEU A 15 -6.15 -4.82 -1.25
N THR A 16 -6.98 -4.88 -0.21
CA THR A 16 -7.89 -3.76 0.12
C THR A 16 -7.18 -2.69 0.94
N GLN A 17 -7.74 -1.47 0.97
CA GLN A 17 -7.21 -0.38 1.80
C GLN A 17 -7.14 -0.75 3.30
N GLU A 18 -8.09 -1.55 3.79
CA GLU A 18 -8.11 -2.04 5.17
C GLU A 18 -6.96 -3.03 5.43
N GLN A 19 -6.72 -3.97 4.51
CA GLN A 19 -5.60 -4.91 4.62
C GLN A 19 -4.27 -4.18 4.60
N ILE A 20 -4.08 -3.25 3.66
CA ILE A 20 -2.87 -2.42 3.59
C ILE A 20 -2.68 -1.66 4.91
N ALA A 21 -3.75 -1.07 5.45
CA ALA A 21 -3.69 -0.36 6.72
C ALA A 21 -3.26 -1.27 7.89
N VAL A 22 -3.85 -2.47 8.01
CA VAL A 22 -3.50 -3.44 9.05
C VAL A 22 -2.03 -3.85 8.93
N GLU A 23 -1.57 -4.20 7.73
CA GLU A 23 -0.19 -4.66 7.48
C GLU A 23 0.86 -3.60 7.83
N VAL A 24 0.58 -2.33 7.55
CA VAL A 24 1.51 -1.23 7.87
C VAL A 24 1.32 -0.64 9.27
N GLY A 25 0.29 -1.07 10.00
CA GLY A 25 -0.07 -0.57 11.33
C GLY A 25 -0.72 0.82 11.31
N LEU A 26 -1.43 1.15 10.24
CA LEU A 26 -2.23 2.37 10.06
C LEU A 26 -3.73 2.07 10.17
N LYS A 27 -4.54 3.13 10.11
CA LYS A 27 -5.99 3.02 9.98
C LYS A 27 -6.39 3.24 8.51
N GLN A 28 -7.44 2.56 8.05
CA GLN A 28 -7.96 2.70 6.68
C GLN A 28 -8.20 4.17 6.23
N PRO A 29 -8.70 5.09 7.08
CA PRO A 29 -8.85 6.49 6.70
C PRO A 29 -7.53 7.19 6.35
N THR A 30 -6.40 6.72 6.92
CA THR A 30 -5.07 7.25 6.58
C THR A 30 -4.70 6.88 5.15
N ILE A 31 -4.96 5.63 4.75
CA ILE A 31 -4.74 5.13 3.39
C ILE A 31 -5.67 5.88 2.40
N ALA A 32 -6.95 6.03 2.75
CA ALA A 32 -7.92 6.79 1.96
C ALA A 32 -7.51 8.27 1.80
N GLY A 33 -7.00 8.90 2.86
CA GLY A 33 -6.49 10.27 2.82
C GLY A 33 -5.31 10.46 1.87
N ILE A 34 -4.41 9.47 1.80
CA ILE A 34 -3.28 9.48 0.85
C ILE A 34 -3.76 9.31 -0.59
N LEU A 35 -4.70 8.37 -0.83
CA LEU A 35 -5.26 8.14 -2.16
C LEU A 35 -6.03 9.36 -2.69
N SER A 36 -6.82 10.00 -1.82
CA SER A 36 -7.56 11.23 -2.08
C SER A 36 -6.64 12.44 -2.32
N GLY A 37 -5.40 12.38 -1.83
CA GLY A 37 -4.46 13.52 -1.87
C GLY A 37 -4.67 14.52 -0.73
N ALA A 38 -5.60 14.26 0.18
CA ALA A 38 -5.79 15.01 1.42
C ALA A 38 -4.57 14.91 2.35
N GLN A 39 -3.83 13.79 2.30
CA GLN A 39 -2.60 13.58 3.06
C GLN A 39 -1.46 13.21 2.12
N LYS A 40 -0.50 14.12 1.92
CA LYS A 40 0.68 13.84 1.07
C LYS A 40 1.82 13.15 1.82
N ASP A 41 1.89 13.36 3.13
CA ASP A 41 2.99 12.90 3.95
C ASP A 41 2.51 12.00 5.09
N MET A 42 3.33 11.02 5.42
CA MET A 42 3.15 10.16 6.59
C MET A 42 4.48 10.06 7.35
N LYS A 43 4.42 9.61 8.60
CA LYS A 43 5.64 9.33 9.37
C LYS A 43 6.53 8.37 8.59
N TRP A 44 7.83 8.66 8.55
CA TRP A 44 8.83 7.89 7.80
C TRP A 44 8.74 6.36 8.07
N GLN A 45 8.56 5.97 9.34
CA GLN A 45 8.39 4.57 9.75
C GLN A 45 7.19 3.88 9.06
N ASN A 46 6.09 4.59 8.83
CA ASN A 46 4.91 4.04 8.16
C ASN A 46 5.16 3.89 6.66
N GLY A 47 5.85 4.87 6.06
CA GLY A 47 6.25 4.83 4.65
C GLY A 47 7.22 3.68 4.37
N GLU A 48 8.16 3.43 5.29
CA GLU A 48 9.09 2.30 5.19
C GLU A 48 8.35 0.96 5.22
N ARG A 49 7.41 0.76 6.14
CA ARG A 49 6.56 -0.44 6.19
C ARG A 49 5.75 -0.65 4.92
N LEU A 50 5.16 0.41 4.39
CA LEU A 50 4.41 0.37 3.13
C LEU A 50 5.31 -0.04 1.96
N ARG A 51 6.53 0.51 1.89
CA ARG A 51 7.53 0.13 0.89
C ARG A 51 7.98 -1.32 1.06
N ALA A 52 8.18 -1.78 2.29
CA ALA A 52 8.55 -3.17 2.59
C ALA A 52 7.45 -4.14 2.17
N LEU A 53 6.18 -3.82 2.46
CA LEU A 53 5.02 -4.60 2.03
C LEU A 53 4.94 -4.70 0.50
N HIS A 54 5.08 -3.56 -0.19
CA HIS A 54 5.11 -3.52 -1.65
C HIS A 54 6.28 -4.31 -2.22
N CYS A 55 7.49 -4.17 -1.67
CA CYS A 55 8.63 -4.96 -2.11
C CYS A 55 8.40 -6.46 -1.93
N ARG A 56 7.81 -6.87 -0.80
CA ARG A 56 7.50 -8.28 -0.52
C ARG A 56 6.51 -8.86 -1.50
N LEU A 57 5.45 -8.11 -1.84
CA LEU A 57 4.39 -8.58 -2.75
C LEU A 57 4.79 -8.45 -4.23
N ALA A 58 5.48 -7.38 -4.62
CA ALA A 58 5.97 -7.21 -5.99
C ALA A 58 7.08 -8.20 -6.36
N GLN A 59 7.83 -8.73 -5.38
CA GLN A 59 8.81 -9.80 -5.58
C GLN A 59 8.20 -11.21 -5.50
N GLN A 60 6.93 -11.35 -5.11
CA GLN A 60 6.19 -12.59 -5.31
C GLN A 60 5.65 -12.52 -6.73
N PRO A 61 6.30 -13.16 -7.74
CA PRO A 61 5.75 -13.18 -9.08
C PRO A 61 4.36 -13.81 -8.96
N ASN A 62 3.35 -13.04 -9.34
CA ASN A 62 1.99 -13.53 -9.43
C ASN A 62 1.94 -14.57 -10.59
N GLU A 63 2.36 -15.81 -10.33
CA GLU A 63 2.06 -17.00 -11.16
C GLU A 63 0.57 -17.40 -11.00
N GLY A 64 -0.33 -16.42 -11.07
CA GLY A 64 -1.75 -16.61 -10.77
C GLY A 64 -2.72 -15.77 -11.61
N ALA A 65 -2.24 -15.02 -12.61
CA ALA A 65 -3.10 -14.34 -13.57
C ALA A 65 -3.12 -15.08 -14.92
N HIS A 66 -3.60 -16.33 -14.92
CA HIS A 66 -4.08 -17.02 -16.11
C HIS A 66 -5.05 -18.14 -15.71
N ALA A 67 -6.35 -17.85 -15.74
CA ALA A 67 -7.43 -18.80 -15.99
C ALA A 67 -8.73 -18.02 -16.26
#